data_AF-A0A480AQ62-F1
#
_entry.id   AF-A0A480AQ62-F1
#
_cell.length_a   1.000
_cell.length_b   1.000
_cell.length_c   1.000
_cell.angle_alpha   90.00
_cell.angle_beta   90.00
_cell.angle_gamma   90.00
#
_symmetry.space_group_name_H-M   'P 1'
#
loop_
_entity.id
_entity.type
_entity.pdbx_description
1 polymer ?
#
loop_
_entity_poly.entity_id
_entity_poly.type
_entity_poly.pdbx_seq_one_letter_code
_entity_poly.pdbx_strand_id
1 'polypeptide(L)'
;MSTDPASPDALATAMRQLLAPLARLALAQGVTHATLDELMKQALVDAADQAHAALPPHRRVSRITTATGIHRREVTRLVTALRDGAAQQPPPARSHASELFAHWRSQPPYLGTDGAPAALPRQGPAPSFESLAQAITRDVHPRSLLDELLRLGLAQLDAEADTVRLVRDGFVPLGDQARMLQVLGRNVGAHLDGAVDNLLHDAGVPGTPRHFEQAIFAGGLSEASLATFRQLVTAQWQATLQALVPALEDLIARDAAEAADPPSAPGPHPEDRLARTPVRHQVRLGLYTHTRPQHLPAAPAPAAPPESSDDTDAAS
;
A
#
# COMPACT_ATOMS: atom_id res chain seq x y z
N MET A 1 -2.15 -34.15 11.53
CA MET A 1 -3.02 -33.51 10.52
C MET A 1 -2.08 -32.99 9.43
N SER A 2 -2.23 -33.44 8.18
CA SER A 2 -1.39 -32.99 7.07
C SER A 2 -1.55 -31.49 6.87
N THR A 3 -0.47 -30.73 7.02
CA THR A 3 -0.33 -29.39 6.45
C THR A 3 -0.19 -29.56 4.95
N ASP A 4 -1.31 -29.51 4.24
CA ASP A 4 -1.27 -29.48 2.78
C ASP A 4 -0.68 -28.11 2.40
N PRO A 5 0.47 -28.04 1.70
CA PRO A 5 1.00 -26.76 1.26
C PRO A 5 -0.08 -26.04 0.45
N ALA A 6 -0.31 -24.75 0.73
CA ALA A 6 -1.26 -23.96 -0.03
C ALA A 6 -0.99 -24.17 -1.53
N SER A 7 -2.02 -24.57 -2.29
CA SER A 7 -1.83 -24.81 -3.71
C SER A 7 -1.29 -23.52 -4.38
N PRO A 8 -0.42 -23.63 -5.38
CA PRO A 8 0.09 -22.45 -6.11
C PRO A 8 -1.04 -21.52 -6.58
N ASP A 9 -2.20 -22.07 -6.90
CA ASP A 9 -3.41 -21.33 -7.30
C ASP A 9 -4.06 -20.53 -6.17
N ALA A 10 -4.06 -21.07 -4.94
CA ALA A 10 -4.58 -20.36 -3.76
C ALA A 10 -3.69 -19.16 -3.42
N LEU A 11 -2.36 -19.36 -3.42
CA LEU A 11 -1.41 -18.27 -3.19
C LEU A 11 -1.50 -17.20 -4.28
N ALA A 12 -1.58 -17.60 -5.56
CA ALA A 12 -1.73 -16.66 -6.66
C ALA A 12 -3.03 -15.83 -6.55
N THR A 13 -4.11 -16.45 -6.05
CA THR A 13 -5.39 -15.76 -5.83
C THR A 13 -5.30 -14.74 -4.70
N ALA A 14 -4.71 -15.12 -3.56
CA ALA A 14 -4.46 -14.20 -2.45
C ALA A 14 -3.55 -13.02 -2.88
N MET A 15 -2.48 -13.32 -3.61
CA MET A 15 -1.57 -12.31 -4.15
C MET A 15 -2.30 -11.33 -5.07
N ARG A 16 -3.17 -11.79 -5.98
CA ARG A 16 -3.99 -10.90 -6.83
C ARG A 16 -4.89 -9.99 -6.00
N GLN A 17 -5.49 -10.50 -4.92
CA GLN A 17 -6.35 -9.72 -4.04
C GLN A 17 -5.59 -8.64 -3.26
N LEU A 18 -4.35 -8.92 -2.86
CA LEU A 18 -3.46 -7.96 -2.19
C LEU A 18 -2.88 -6.92 -3.16
N LEU A 19 -2.46 -7.36 -4.35
CA LEU A 19 -1.83 -6.50 -5.35
C LEU A 19 -2.83 -5.51 -5.99
N ALA A 20 -4.11 -5.88 -6.15
CA ALA A 20 -5.10 -5.01 -6.76
C ALA A 20 -5.29 -3.64 -6.05
N PRO A 21 -5.54 -3.56 -4.73
CA PRO A 21 -5.62 -2.28 -4.03
C PRO A 21 -4.29 -1.53 -3.98
N LEU A 22 -3.15 -2.23 -3.92
CA LEU A 22 -1.82 -1.62 -3.98
C LEU A 22 -1.58 -0.95 -5.33
N ALA A 23 -1.87 -1.65 -6.43
CA ALA A 23 -1.75 -1.11 -7.78
C ALA A 23 -2.65 0.10 -7.99
N ARG A 24 -3.88 0.06 -7.47
CA ARG A 24 -4.81 1.20 -7.51
C ARG A 24 -4.25 2.41 -6.76
N LEU A 25 -3.71 2.21 -5.56
CA LEU A 25 -3.09 3.29 -4.79
C LEU A 25 -1.87 3.85 -5.52
N ALA A 26 -0.96 2.97 -5.98
CA ALA A 26 0.23 3.35 -6.72
C ALA A 26 -0.10 4.20 -7.95
N LEU A 27 -1.07 3.75 -8.76
CA LEU A 27 -1.54 4.49 -9.93
C LEU A 27 -2.13 5.86 -9.54
N ALA A 28 -2.99 5.89 -8.50
CA ALA A 28 -3.57 7.13 -8.00
C ALA A 28 -2.51 8.12 -7.48
N GLN A 29 -1.35 7.63 -7.04
CA GLN A 29 -0.22 8.43 -6.54
C GLN A 29 0.87 8.67 -7.59
N GLY A 30 0.67 8.25 -8.85
CA GLY A 30 1.66 8.42 -9.93
C GLY A 30 2.92 7.56 -9.79
N VAL A 31 2.87 6.53 -8.95
CA VAL A 31 3.96 5.56 -8.79
C VAL A 31 4.00 4.66 -10.02
N THR A 32 5.16 4.56 -10.64
CA THR A 32 5.34 3.79 -11.89
C THR A 32 5.48 2.28 -11.62
N HIS A 33 5.25 1.47 -12.66
CA HIS A 33 5.57 0.05 -12.63
C HIS A 33 7.04 -0.20 -12.26
N ALA A 34 7.98 0.57 -12.82
CA ALA A 34 9.40 0.41 -12.55
C ALA A 34 9.73 0.65 -11.06
N THR A 35 9.08 1.64 -10.44
CA THR A 35 9.20 1.89 -9.01
C THR A 35 8.65 0.73 -8.18
N LEU A 36 7.48 0.20 -8.54
CA LEU A 36 6.89 -0.95 -7.84
C LEU A 36 7.73 -2.23 -7.99
N ASP A 37 8.26 -2.47 -9.19
CA ASP A 37 9.13 -3.61 -9.50
C ASP A 37 10.43 -3.53 -8.68
N GLU A 38 11.03 -2.35 -8.58
CA GLU A 38 12.21 -2.12 -7.75
C GLU A 38 11.94 -2.36 -6.26
N LEU A 39 10.82 -1.85 -5.73
CA LEU A 39 10.41 -2.10 -4.34
C LEU A 39 10.15 -3.59 -4.06
N MET A 40 9.54 -4.29 -5.02
CA MET A 40 9.29 -5.73 -4.89
C MET A 40 10.59 -6.54 -4.90
N LYS A 41 11.54 -6.20 -5.80
CA LYS A 41 12.86 -6.84 -5.81
C LYS A 41 13.60 -6.62 -4.50
N GLN A 42 13.57 -5.39 -3.95
CA GLN A 42 14.15 -5.08 -2.66
C GLN A 42 13.57 -5.96 -1.54
N ALA A 43 12.25 -6.02 -1.44
CA ALA A 43 11.57 -6.84 -0.43
C ALA A 43 11.88 -8.34 -0.59
N LEU A 44 11.90 -8.85 -1.82
CA LEU A 44 12.19 -10.26 -2.09
C LEU A 44 13.65 -10.63 -1.80
N VAL A 45 14.59 -9.74 -2.14
CA VAL A 45 16.01 -9.92 -1.82
C VAL A 45 16.23 -9.86 -0.31
N ASP A 46 15.61 -8.91 0.40
CA ASP A 46 15.73 -8.79 1.85
C ASP A 46 15.19 -10.04 2.57
N ALA A 47 14.00 -10.50 2.22
CA ALA A 47 13.42 -11.73 2.78
C ALA A 47 14.32 -12.96 2.54
N ALA A 48 14.88 -13.11 1.33
CA ALA A 48 15.80 -14.20 1.00
C ALA A 48 17.16 -14.04 1.71
N ASP A 49 17.64 -12.81 1.90
CA ASP A 49 18.88 -12.52 2.60
C ASP A 49 18.74 -12.87 4.10
N GLN A 50 17.61 -12.55 4.72
CA GLN A 50 17.27 -12.92 6.10
C GLN A 50 17.15 -14.44 6.29
N ALA A 51 16.47 -15.14 5.37
CA ALA A 51 16.36 -16.61 5.39
C ALA A 51 17.72 -17.33 5.25
N HIS A 52 18.75 -16.62 4.80
CA HIS A 52 20.11 -17.13 4.62
C HIS A 52 21.16 -16.39 5.45
N ALA A 53 20.75 -15.70 6.53
CA ALA A 53 21.62 -14.87 7.35
C ALA A 53 22.83 -15.62 7.95
N ALA A 54 22.69 -16.93 8.23
CA ALA A 54 23.75 -17.77 8.77
C ALA A 54 24.86 -18.14 7.76
N LEU A 55 24.67 -17.88 6.46
CA LEU A 55 25.66 -18.22 5.43
C LEU A 55 26.73 -17.13 5.25
N PRO A 56 27.96 -17.48 4.84
CA PRO A 56 28.96 -16.48 4.43
C PRO A 56 28.47 -15.60 3.25
N PRO A 57 28.86 -14.32 3.17
CA PRO A 57 28.35 -13.36 2.19
C PRO A 57 28.42 -13.84 0.72
N HIS A 58 29.52 -14.48 0.33
CA HIS A 58 29.70 -14.98 -1.04
C HIS A 58 28.75 -16.13 -1.41
N ARG A 59 28.29 -16.92 -0.42
CA ARG A 59 27.31 -18.00 -0.63
C ARG A 59 25.88 -17.48 -0.62
N ARG A 60 25.60 -16.40 0.13
CA ARG A 60 24.27 -15.76 0.19
C ARG A 60 23.81 -15.26 -1.17
N VAL A 61 24.64 -14.51 -1.88
CA VAL A 61 24.30 -13.96 -3.21
C VAL A 61 23.87 -15.06 -4.19
N SER A 62 24.57 -16.20 -4.19
CA SER A 62 24.20 -17.33 -5.07
C SER A 62 22.85 -17.93 -4.67
N ARG A 63 22.58 -18.10 -3.37
CA ARG A 63 21.33 -18.67 -2.87
C ARG A 63 20.14 -17.74 -3.15
N ILE A 64 20.32 -16.44 -2.93
CA ILE A 64 19.30 -15.43 -3.21
C ILE A 64 18.98 -15.39 -4.71
N THR A 65 20.00 -15.41 -5.59
CA THR A 65 19.79 -15.48 -7.05
C THR A 65 18.94 -16.69 -7.43
N THR A 66 19.25 -17.88 -6.88
CA THR A 66 18.50 -19.11 -7.16
C THR A 66 17.08 -19.08 -6.59
N ALA A 67 16.88 -18.57 -5.37
CA ALA A 67 15.58 -18.56 -4.70
C ALA A 67 14.62 -17.53 -5.30
N THR A 68 15.15 -16.38 -5.74
CA THR A 68 14.33 -15.24 -6.22
C THR A 68 14.23 -15.17 -7.73
N GLY A 69 15.14 -15.82 -8.47
CA GLY A 69 15.27 -15.68 -9.92
C GLY A 69 15.84 -14.33 -10.38
N ILE A 70 16.18 -13.42 -9.46
CA ILE A 70 16.74 -12.11 -9.77
C ILE A 70 18.20 -12.26 -10.20
N HIS A 71 18.59 -11.55 -11.27
CA HIS A 71 19.95 -11.63 -11.81
C HIS A 71 21.03 -11.27 -10.78
N ARG A 72 22.14 -12.02 -10.79
CA ARG A 72 23.21 -11.92 -9.78
C ARG A 72 23.75 -10.49 -9.57
N ARG A 73 23.92 -9.72 -10.64
CA ARG A 73 24.38 -8.32 -10.55
C ARG A 73 23.43 -7.46 -9.72
N GLU A 74 22.14 -7.70 -9.88
CA GLU A 74 21.09 -6.95 -9.20
C GLU A 74 20.96 -7.35 -7.73
N VAL A 75 21.02 -8.66 -7.44
CA VAL A 75 21.10 -9.15 -6.05
C VAL A 75 22.28 -8.53 -5.32
N THR A 76 23.48 -8.48 -5.94
CA THR A 76 24.65 -7.86 -5.32
C THR A 76 24.41 -6.37 -5.05
N ARG A 77 23.83 -5.62 -6.01
CA ARG A 77 23.49 -4.20 -5.82
C ARG A 77 22.54 -4.01 -4.64
N LEU A 78 21.46 -4.79 -4.59
CA LEU A 78 20.41 -4.68 -3.58
C LEU A 78 20.89 -5.08 -2.18
N VAL A 79 21.64 -6.19 -2.05
CA VAL A 79 22.21 -6.62 -0.76
C VAL A 79 23.19 -5.60 -0.20
N THR A 80 24.03 -5.00 -1.04
CA THR A 80 24.94 -3.92 -0.61
C THR A 80 24.15 -2.70 -0.15
N ALA A 81 23.17 -2.26 -0.94
CA ALA A 81 22.38 -1.08 -0.60
C ALA A 81 21.50 -1.25 0.65
N LEU A 82 21.03 -2.47 0.96
CA LEU A 82 20.32 -2.77 2.21
C LEU A 82 21.25 -2.66 3.43
N ARG A 83 22.53 -3.02 3.30
CA ARG A 83 23.52 -2.96 4.39
C ARG A 83 24.03 -1.55 4.65
N ASP A 84 24.18 -0.77 3.58
CA ASP A 84 24.67 0.61 3.66
C ASP A 84 23.57 1.61 4.10
N GLY A 85 22.34 1.11 4.28
CA GLY A 85 21.18 1.88 4.71
C GLY A 85 20.48 2.65 3.59
N ALA A 86 19.23 3.07 3.83
CA ALA A 86 18.36 3.74 2.85
C ALA A 86 18.95 5.03 2.25
N ALA A 87 19.99 5.61 2.86
CA ALA A 87 20.66 6.82 2.40
C ALA A 87 21.44 6.65 1.08
N GLN A 88 21.77 5.42 0.66
CA GLN A 88 22.48 5.15 -0.60
C GLN A 88 21.59 4.59 -1.72
N GLN A 89 20.29 4.40 -1.47
CA GLN A 89 19.36 3.98 -2.51
C GLN A 89 19.17 5.14 -3.50
N PRO A 90 19.44 4.97 -4.81
CA PRO A 90 19.12 5.99 -5.78
C PRO A 90 17.61 6.28 -5.71
N PRO A 91 17.18 7.55 -5.78
CA PRO A 91 15.76 7.86 -5.77
C PRO A 91 15.07 7.11 -6.91
N PRO A 92 13.84 6.60 -6.70
CA PRO A 92 13.12 5.87 -7.73
C PRO A 92 13.03 6.73 -9.00
N ALA A 93 13.13 6.06 -10.16
CA ALA A 93 12.99 6.73 -11.45
C ALA A 93 11.68 7.54 -11.45
N ARG A 94 11.78 8.83 -11.77
CA ARG A 94 10.64 9.73 -11.80
C ARG A 94 9.75 9.36 -12.98
N SER A 95 8.43 9.50 -12.82
CA SER A 95 7.53 9.38 -13.97
C SER A 95 7.79 10.52 -14.95
N HIS A 96 7.56 10.31 -16.26
CA HIS A 96 7.65 11.38 -17.25
C HIS A 96 6.77 12.59 -16.88
N ALA A 97 5.61 12.36 -16.25
CA ALA A 97 4.76 13.44 -15.73
C ALA A 97 5.45 14.24 -14.60
N SER A 98 6.15 13.56 -13.68
CA SER A 98 6.93 14.20 -12.62
C SER A 98 8.12 14.98 -13.16
N GLU A 99 8.81 14.44 -14.17
CA GLU A 99 9.92 15.10 -14.84
C GLU A 99 9.45 16.34 -15.61
N LEU A 100 8.35 16.23 -16.35
CA LEU A 100 7.72 17.34 -17.05
C LEU A 100 7.31 18.45 -16.08
N PHE A 101 6.66 18.10 -14.97
CA PHE A 101 6.28 19.05 -13.93
C PHE A 101 7.52 19.76 -13.34
N ALA A 102 8.58 19.01 -13.00
CA ALA A 102 9.81 19.58 -12.47
C ALA A 102 10.50 20.51 -13.49
N HIS A 103 10.51 20.13 -14.77
CA HIS A 103 11.11 20.92 -15.84
C HIS A 103 10.32 22.21 -16.08
N TRP A 104 8.99 22.14 -16.15
CA TRP A 104 8.11 23.30 -16.25
C TRP A 104 8.33 24.28 -15.09
N ARG A 105 8.56 23.76 -13.87
CA ARG A 105 8.81 24.59 -12.68
C ARG A 105 10.19 25.23 -12.60
N SER A 106 11.17 24.75 -13.36
CA SER A 106 12.58 25.13 -13.15
C SER A 106 13.24 25.79 -14.33
N GLN A 107 12.71 25.58 -15.55
CA GLN A 107 13.43 25.97 -16.76
C GLN A 107 12.97 27.34 -17.26
N PRO A 108 13.90 28.29 -17.51
CA PRO A 108 13.59 29.67 -17.84
C PRO A 108 12.55 29.89 -18.96
N PRO A 109 12.52 29.10 -20.06
CA PRO A 109 11.53 29.29 -21.12
C PRO A 109 10.08 29.09 -20.69
N TYR A 110 9.84 28.39 -19.58
CA TYR A 110 8.51 28.05 -19.08
C TYR A 110 8.13 28.80 -17.79
N LEU A 111 8.92 29.80 -17.40
CA LEU A 111 8.66 30.65 -16.25
C LEU A 111 8.07 32.00 -16.71
N GLY A 112 7.12 32.52 -15.92
CA GLY A 112 6.61 33.87 -16.03
C GLY A 112 7.57 34.90 -15.45
N THR A 113 7.21 36.17 -15.55
CA THR A 113 8.01 37.30 -15.05
C THR A 113 8.15 37.33 -13.53
N ASP A 114 7.25 36.65 -12.81
CA ASP A 114 7.27 36.46 -11.37
C ASP A 114 8.12 35.26 -10.92
N GLY A 115 8.73 34.54 -11.87
CA GLY A 115 9.48 33.31 -11.61
C GLY A 115 8.58 32.09 -11.32
N ALA A 116 7.25 32.23 -11.42
CA ALA A 116 6.31 31.12 -11.32
C ALA A 116 6.15 30.42 -12.69
N PRO A 117 5.70 29.16 -12.73
CA PRO A 117 5.45 28.48 -14.00
C PRO A 117 4.39 29.22 -14.83
N ALA A 118 4.71 29.56 -16.07
CA ALA A 118 3.80 30.23 -16.98
C ALA A 118 2.68 29.29 -17.44
N ALA A 119 1.50 29.85 -17.73
CA ALA A 119 0.49 29.15 -18.52
C ALA A 119 1.01 29.01 -19.96
N LEU A 120 0.93 27.80 -20.52
CA LEU A 120 1.47 27.49 -21.84
C LEU A 120 0.32 27.18 -22.81
N PRO A 121 0.39 27.61 -24.08
CA PRO A 121 -0.46 27.06 -25.13
C PRO A 121 -0.34 25.53 -25.15
N ARG A 122 -1.46 24.81 -25.34
CA ARG A 122 -1.44 23.34 -25.34
C ARG A 122 -0.60 22.77 -26.50
N GLN A 123 -0.56 23.45 -27.63
CA GLN A 123 0.13 23.05 -28.85
C GLN A 123 0.89 24.22 -29.48
N GLY A 124 1.83 23.94 -30.36
CA GLY A 124 2.54 24.95 -31.17
C GLY A 124 4.04 25.08 -30.83
N PRO A 125 4.72 26.12 -31.36
CA PRO A 125 6.16 26.32 -31.15
C PRO A 125 6.49 26.63 -29.69
N ALA A 126 7.75 26.42 -29.32
CA ALA A 126 8.21 26.76 -27.98
C ALA A 126 8.05 28.27 -27.68
N PRO A 127 7.62 28.64 -26.45
CA PRO A 127 7.21 27.76 -25.35
C PRO A 127 5.75 27.31 -25.46
N SER A 128 5.52 26.01 -25.58
CA SER A 128 4.21 25.36 -25.52
C SER A 128 4.26 24.10 -24.65
N PHE A 129 3.11 23.59 -24.24
CA PHE A 129 3.05 22.30 -23.54
C PHE A 129 3.57 21.16 -24.44
N GLU A 130 3.26 21.21 -25.74
CA GLU A 130 3.76 20.25 -26.73
C GLU A 130 5.29 20.26 -26.83
N SER A 131 5.92 21.44 -26.94
CA SER A 131 7.38 21.53 -27.01
C SER A 131 8.05 21.08 -25.70
N LEU A 132 7.42 21.37 -24.57
CA LEU A 132 7.86 20.93 -23.25
C LEU A 132 7.80 19.40 -23.13
N ALA A 133 6.68 18.79 -23.52
CA ALA A 133 6.51 17.34 -23.50
C ALA A 133 7.56 16.61 -24.36
N GLN A 134 7.79 17.12 -25.57
CA GLN A 134 8.79 16.57 -26.49
C GLN A 134 10.23 16.73 -26.01
N ALA A 135 10.50 17.72 -25.14
CA ALA A 135 11.81 17.89 -24.51
C ALA A 135 12.07 16.84 -23.40
N ILE A 136 11.03 16.26 -22.82
CA ILE A 136 11.13 15.24 -21.76
C ILE A 136 11.22 13.84 -22.36
N THR A 137 10.32 13.51 -23.29
CA THR A 137 10.28 12.17 -23.89
C THR A 137 9.73 12.24 -25.31
N ARG A 138 10.24 11.35 -26.18
CA ARG A 138 9.72 11.15 -27.54
C ARG A 138 8.86 9.89 -27.66
N ASP A 139 8.82 9.07 -26.61
CA ASP A 139 8.13 7.78 -26.61
C ASP A 139 6.67 7.91 -26.17
N VAL A 140 6.30 9.05 -25.58
CA VAL A 140 4.94 9.33 -25.11
C VAL A 140 4.38 10.56 -25.80
N HIS A 141 3.19 10.44 -26.38
CA HIS A 141 2.53 11.55 -27.04
C HIS A 141 2.20 12.68 -26.03
N PRO A 142 2.38 13.97 -26.38
CA PRO A 142 2.10 15.11 -25.49
C PRO A 142 0.70 15.05 -24.87
N ARG A 143 -0.33 14.70 -25.65
CA ARG A 143 -1.69 14.52 -25.13
C ARG A 143 -1.76 13.54 -23.96
N SER A 144 -1.10 12.39 -24.04
CA SER A 144 -1.12 11.39 -22.97
C SER A 144 -0.44 11.91 -21.70
N LEU A 145 0.62 12.71 -21.85
CA LEU A 145 1.26 13.38 -20.71
C LEU A 145 0.34 14.43 -20.10
N LEU A 146 -0.37 15.20 -20.91
CA LEU A 146 -1.36 16.17 -20.42
C LEU A 146 -2.45 15.46 -19.62
N ASP A 147 -3.06 14.41 -20.19
CA ASP A 147 -4.11 13.64 -19.53
C ASP A 147 -3.62 13.08 -18.18
N GLU A 148 -2.36 12.63 -18.11
CA GLU A 148 -1.74 12.16 -16.87
C GLU A 148 -1.51 13.28 -15.85
N LEU A 149 -1.02 14.46 -16.27
CA LEU A 149 -0.88 15.61 -15.38
C LEU A 149 -2.25 16.09 -14.84
N LEU A 150 -3.30 16.08 -15.67
CA LEU A 150 -4.66 16.40 -15.24
C LEU A 150 -5.17 15.37 -14.23
N ARG A 151 -4.98 14.07 -14.51
CA ARG A 151 -5.38 12.96 -13.63
C ARG A 151 -4.70 13.04 -12.26
N LEU A 152 -3.42 13.40 -12.24
CA LEU A 152 -2.64 13.60 -11.02
C LEU A 152 -2.94 14.93 -10.31
N GLY A 153 -3.78 15.80 -10.88
CA GLY A 153 -4.08 17.12 -10.33
C GLY A 153 -2.89 18.10 -10.38
N LEU A 154 -1.89 17.81 -11.23
CA LEU A 154 -0.68 18.62 -11.40
C LEU A 154 -0.89 19.80 -12.34
N ALA A 155 -1.85 19.69 -13.26
CA ALA A 155 -2.17 20.73 -14.22
C ALA A 155 -3.68 20.96 -14.32
N GLN A 156 -4.05 22.09 -14.91
CA GLN A 156 -5.40 22.41 -15.33
C GLN A 156 -5.37 22.86 -16.78
N LEU A 157 -6.36 22.40 -17.55
CA LEU A 157 -6.61 22.84 -18.92
C LEU A 157 -7.69 23.92 -18.90
N ASP A 158 -7.36 25.08 -19.46
CA ASP A 158 -8.33 26.08 -19.88
C ASP A 158 -8.74 25.77 -21.32
N ALA A 159 -9.95 25.22 -21.47
CA ALA A 159 -10.45 24.78 -22.76
C ALA A 159 -10.82 25.96 -23.68
N GLU A 160 -11.16 27.13 -23.14
CA GLU A 160 -11.52 28.30 -23.94
C GLU A 160 -10.27 28.98 -24.51
N ALA A 161 -9.23 29.11 -23.69
CA ALA A 161 -7.95 29.70 -24.10
C ALA A 161 -6.98 28.70 -24.76
N ASP A 162 -7.33 27.40 -24.81
CA ASP A 162 -6.46 26.28 -25.21
C ASP A 162 -5.08 26.32 -24.53
N THR A 163 -5.06 26.65 -23.24
CA THR A 163 -3.84 26.79 -22.44
C THR A 163 -3.83 25.85 -21.26
N VAL A 164 -2.65 25.40 -20.86
CA VAL A 164 -2.42 24.52 -19.73
C VAL A 164 -1.62 25.30 -18.68
N ARG A 165 -2.01 25.20 -17.42
CA ARG A 165 -1.25 25.78 -16.29
C ARG A 165 -0.98 24.74 -15.22
N LEU A 166 0.11 24.89 -14.49
CA LEU A 166 0.37 24.08 -13.32
C LEU A 166 -0.52 24.47 -12.13
N VAL A 167 -0.89 23.47 -11.35
CA VAL A 167 -1.49 23.67 -10.02
C VAL A 167 -0.36 23.89 -9.03
N ARG A 168 -0.34 25.07 -8.38
CA ARG A 168 0.78 25.52 -7.52
C ARG A 168 1.16 24.52 -6.41
N ASP A 169 0.20 23.74 -5.93
CA ASP A 169 0.35 22.76 -4.84
C ASP A 169 0.50 21.29 -5.30
N GLY A 170 0.55 21.02 -6.61
CA GLY A 170 0.37 19.67 -7.16
C GLY A 170 1.34 18.58 -6.66
N PHE A 171 2.50 18.95 -6.10
CA PHE A 171 3.50 17.98 -5.61
C PHE A 171 3.79 18.10 -4.11
N VAL A 172 3.08 18.97 -3.39
CA VAL A 172 3.18 19.01 -1.93
C VAL A 172 2.10 18.06 -1.41
N PRO A 173 2.45 16.92 -0.79
CA PRO A 173 1.45 16.21 0.00
C PRO A 173 0.92 17.23 1.01
N LEU A 174 -0.33 17.64 0.86
CA LEU A 174 -1.05 18.32 1.93
C LEU A 174 -0.78 17.46 3.18
N GLY A 175 -0.38 18.06 4.31
CA GLY A 175 0.17 17.31 5.46
C GLY A 175 -0.69 16.11 5.90
N ASP A 176 -1.98 16.13 5.60
CA ASP A 176 -2.91 15.03 5.80
C ASP A 176 -2.64 13.80 4.91
N GLN A 177 -2.26 13.95 3.63
CA GLN A 177 -2.00 12.82 2.73
C GLN A 177 -0.74 12.05 3.12
N ALA A 178 0.37 12.74 3.42
CA ALA A 178 1.58 12.08 3.90
C ALA A 178 1.33 11.34 5.23
N ARG A 179 0.56 11.95 6.14
CA ARG A 179 0.14 11.31 7.39
C ARG A 179 -0.75 10.09 7.11
N MET A 180 -1.70 10.17 6.19
CA MET A 180 -2.56 9.05 5.79
C MET A 180 -1.76 7.89 5.21
N LEU A 181 -0.75 8.16 4.37
CA LEU A 181 0.14 7.12 3.84
C LEU A 181 0.96 6.45 4.94
N GLN A 182 1.46 7.21 5.92
CA GLN A 182 2.15 6.64 7.09
C GLN A 182 1.22 5.77 7.95
N VAL A 183 -0.01 6.23 8.19
CA VAL A 183 -1.03 5.46 8.92
C VAL A 183 -1.37 4.18 8.17
N LEU A 184 -1.58 4.25 6.84
CA LEU A 184 -1.82 3.09 5.99
C LEU A 184 -0.69 2.07 6.10
N GLY A 185 0.57 2.51 5.92
CA GLY A 185 1.73 1.61 6.01
C GLY A 185 1.85 0.92 7.37
N ARG A 186 1.67 1.67 8.48
CA ARG A 186 1.74 1.10 9.84
C ARG A 186 0.61 0.13 10.14
N ASN A 187 -0.61 0.44 9.69
CA ASN A 187 -1.79 -0.33 10.02
C ASN A 187 -1.93 -1.58 9.16
N VAL A 188 -1.82 -1.42 7.84
CA VAL A 188 -1.91 -2.54 6.89
C VAL A 188 -0.66 -3.41 6.98
N GLY A 189 0.52 -2.82 7.16
CA GLY A 189 1.77 -3.57 7.34
C GLY A 189 1.70 -4.50 8.55
N ALA A 190 1.35 -3.97 9.73
CA ALA A 190 1.25 -4.80 10.93
C ALA A 190 0.19 -5.90 10.83
N HIS A 191 -0.94 -5.66 10.15
CA HIS A 191 -1.93 -6.72 9.89
C HIS A 191 -1.34 -7.78 8.95
N LEU A 192 -0.72 -7.37 7.84
CA LEU A 192 -0.12 -8.29 6.89
C LEU A 192 1.01 -9.11 7.52
N ASP A 193 1.87 -8.50 8.35
CA ASP A 193 2.94 -9.20 9.07
C ASP A 193 2.35 -10.29 9.97
N GLY A 194 1.32 -9.98 10.77
CA GLY A 194 0.65 -10.97 11.61
C GLY A 194 -0.02 -12.11 10.82
N ALA A 195 -0.63 -11.79 9.67
CA ALA A 195 -1.22 -12.79 8.78
C ALA A 195 -0.16 -13.68 8.11
N VAL A 196 0.97 -13.10 7.71
CA VAL A 196 2.12 -13.84 7.15
C VAL A 196 2.74 -14.73 8.23
N ASP A 197 2.99 -14.21 9.42
CA ASP A 197 3.46 -14.99 10.57
C ASP A 197 2.52 -16.17 10.85
N ASN A 198 1.21 -15.96 10.84
CA ASN A 198 0.22 -17.03 11.00
C ASN A 198 0.31 -18.12 9.92
N LEU A 199 0.54 -17.73 8.65
CA LEU A 199 0.70 -18.67 7.54
C LEU A 199 2.04 -19.43 7.59
N LEU A 200 3.12 -18.73 7.98
CA LEU A 200 4.45 -19.29 8.12
C LEU A 200 4.65 -20.05 9.44
N HIS A 201 3.74 -19.88 10.40
CA HIS A 201 3.79 -20.50 11.73
C HIS A 201 3.89 -22.03 11.65
N ASP A 202 3.20 -22.64 10.69
CA ASP A 202 3.22 -24.10 10.47
C ASP A 202 4.55 -24.60 9.89
N ALA A 203 5.51 -23.72 9.58
CA ALA A 203 6.74 -24.05 8.87
C ALA A 203 8.03 -24.17 9.72
N GLY A 204 8.02 -24.06 11.06
CA GLY A 204 9.22 -24.48 11.81
C GLY A 204 9.55 -23.99 13.22
N VAL A 205 8.68 -23.29 13.96
CA VAL A 205 8.99 -22.91 15.37
C VAL A 205 7.87 -23.32 16.31
N PRO A 206 7.97 -24.48 16.99
CA PRO A 206 7.03 -24.88 18.02
C PRO A 206 7.04 -23.88 19.19
N GLY A 207 5.88 -23.36 19.58
CA GLY A 207 5.71 -22.65 20.85
C GLY A 207 5.43 -21.14 20.79
N THR A 208 5.38 -20.52 19.59
CA THR A 208 4.84 -19.15 19.46
C THR A 208 3.30 -19.19 19.34
N PRO A 209 2.53 -18.37 20.08
CA PRO A 209 1.09 -18.31 19.88
C PRO A 209 0.77 -17.67 18.52
N ARG A 210 -0.23 -18.21 17.81
CA ARG A 210 -0.76 -17.58 16.60
C ARG A 210 -1.30 -16.18 16.92
N HIS A 211 -1.11 -15.24 16.00
CA HIS A 211 -1.68 -13.91 16.10
C HIS A 211 -3.20 -13.95 15.95
N PHE A 212 -3.91 -13.15 16.73
CA PHE A 212 -5.36 -13.04 16.65
C PHE A 212 -5.77 -12.32 15.36
N GLU A 213 -6.48 -13.03 14.47
CA GLU A 213 -6.98 -12.51 13.21
C GLU A 213 -8.43 -12.96 12.97
N GLN A 214 -9.37 -12.03 13.12
CA GLN A 214 -10.80 -12.27 12.94
C GLN A 214 -11.47 -11.10 12.23
N ALA A 215 -12.52 -11.39 11.47
CA ALA A 215 -13.30 -10.39 10.75
C ALA A 215 -14.80 -10.72 10.76
N ILE A 216 -15.65 -9.68 10.78
CA ILE A 216 -17.10 -9.79 10.67
C ILE A 216 -17.51 -9.37 9.25
N PHE A 217 -18.33 -10.20 8.58
CA PHE A 217 -18.88 -9.89 7.27
C PHE A 217 -20.40 -9.80 7.33
N ALA A 218 -20.95 -8.70 6.80
CA ALA A 218 -22.39 -8.49 6.64
C ALA A 218 -22.68 -7.78 5.32
N GLY A 219 -23.71 -8.22 4.60
CA GLY A 219 -24.19 -7.60 3.35
C GLY A 219 -25.61 -7.06 3.50
N GLY A 220 -26.06 -6.29 2.50
CA GLY A 220 -27.46 -5.82 2.43
C GLY A 220 -27.83 -4.65 3.34
N LEU A 221 -26.85 -3.88 3.83
CA LEU A 221 -27.12 -2.69 4.64
C LEU A 221 -27.56 -1.52 3.76
N SER A 222 -28.66 -0.85 4.13
CA SER A 222 -29.05 0.44 3.56
C SER A 222 -28.09 1.55 4.00
N GLU A 223 -28.16 2.72 3.36
CA GLU A 223 -27.36 3.89 3.78
C GLU A 223 -27.66 4.32 5.22
N ALA A 224 -28.93 4.24 5.64
CA ALA A 224 -29.35 4.53 7.01
C ALA A 224 -28.79 3.50 8.01
N SER A 225 -28.83 2.21 7.66
CA SER A 225 -28.22 1.16 8.48
C SER A 225 -26.70 1.30 8.54
N LEU A 226 -26.06 1.76 7.46
CA LEU A 226 -24.63 2.03 7.44
C LEU A 226 -24.25 3.21 8.36
N ALA A 227 -25.08 4.27 8.40
CA ALA A 227 -24.89 5.38 9.33
C ALA A 227 -24.97 4.90 10.79
N THR A 228 -25.95 4.03 11.10
CA THR A 228 -26.10 3.41 12.42
C THR A 228 -24.92 2.50 12.77
N PHE A 229 -24.48 1.66 11.82
CA PHE A 229 -23.32 0.79 12.00
C PHE A 229 -22.04 1.58 12.31
N ARG A 230 -21.82 2.73 11.64
CA ARG A 230 -20.68 3.61 11.94
C ARG A 230 -20.69 4.08 13.39
N GLN A 231 -21.85 4.47 13.93
CA GLN A 231 -21.97 4.87 15.33
C GLN A 231 -21.64 3.72 16.29
N LEU A 232 -22.13 2.51 16.01
CA LEU A 232 -21.83 1.31 16.82
C LEU A 232 -20.32 1.01 16.86
N VAL A 233 -19.66 1.04 15.70
CA VAL A 233 -18.21 0.80 15.59
C VAL A 233 -17.42 1.86 16.33
N THR A 234 -17.81 3.14 16.21
CA THR A 234 -17.17 4.23 16.96
C THR A 234 -17.31 4.02 18.47
N ALA A 235 -18.50 3.70 18.96
CA ALA A 235 -18.73 3.43 20.38
C ALA A 235 -17.89 2.24 20.87
N GLN A 236 -17.81 1.15 20.09
CA GLN A 236 -17.01 -0.01 20.43
C GLN A 236 -15.51 0.33 20.47
N TRP A 237 -15.01 1.12 19.53
CA TRP A 237 -13.61 1.57 19.55
C TRP A 237 -13.29 2.41 20.79
N GLN A 238 -14.18 3.33 21.18
CA GLN A 238 -14.00 4.12 22.38
C GLN A 238 -13.95 3.25 23.64
N ALA A 239 -14.87 2.27 23.76
CA ALA A 239 -14.85 1.31 24.87
C ALA A 239 -13.55 0.49 24.89
N THR A 240 -13.07 0.03 23.73
CA THR A 240 -11.79 -0.68 23.60
C THR A 240 -10.61 0.19 24.04
N LEU A 241 -10.55 1.46 23.62
CA LEU A 241 -9.49 2.38 24.06
C LEU A 241 -9.50 2.61 25.57
N GLN A 242 -10.67 2.86 26.14
CA GLN A 242 -10.84 3.08 27.58
C GLN A 242 -10.42 1.86 28.40
N ALA A 243 -10.65 0.65 27.90
CA ALA A 243 -10.26 -0.58 28.57
C ALA A 243 -8.77 -0.91 28.40
N LEU A 244 -8.26 -0.83 27.17
CA LEU A 244 -6.95 -1.41 26.84
C LEU A 244 -5.77 -0.45 27.00
N VAL A 245 -5.94 0.86 26.77
CA VAL A 245 -4.81 1.79 26.88
C VAL A 245 -4.24 1.82 28.30
N PRO A 246 -5.05 2.01 29.37
CA PRO A 246 -4.53 2.01 30.74
C PRO A 246 -3.96 0.64 31.13
N ALA A 247 -4.60 -0.45 30.70
CA ALA A 247 -4.11 -1.80 30.98
C ALA A 247 -2.74 -2.07 30.33
N LEU A 248 -2.52 -1.59 29.10
CA LEU A 248 -1.23 -1.70 28.42
C LEU A 248 -0.15 -0.82 29.09
N GLU A 249 -0.50 0.40 29.50
CA GLU A 249 0.41 1.28 30.24
C GLU A 249 0.85 0.64 31.57
N ASP A 250 -0.08 0.03 32.32
CA ASP A 250 0.20 -0.70 33.54
C ASP A 250 1.14 -1.90 33.30
N LEU A 251 0.90 -2.67 32.23
CA LEU A 251 1.77 -3.79 31.85
C LEU A 251 3.18 -3.32 31.49
N ILE A 252 3.30 -2.25 30.69
CA ILE A 252 4.59 -1.66 30.32
C ILE A 252 5.33 -1.14 31.56
N ALA A 253 4.63 -0.48 32.49
CA ALA A 253 5.22 0.03 33.71
C ALA A 253 5.72 -1.10 34.63
N ARG A 254 4.94 -2.18 34.78
CA ARG A 254 5.35 -3.39 35.53
C ARG A 254 6.59 -4.02 34.91
N ASP A 255 6.58 -4.22 33.59
CA ASP A 255 7.69 -4.76 32.83
C ASP A 255 8.98 -3.91 32.97
N ALA A 256 8.84 -2.58 32.98
CA ALA A 256 9.95 -1.67 33.19
C ALA A 256 10.48 -1.71 34.63
N ALA A 257 9.60 -1.82 35.63
CA ALA A 257 9.99 -1.93 37.03
C ALA A 257 10.74 -3.25 37.31
N GLU A 258 10.26 -4.37 36.79
CA GLU A 258 10.95 -5.67 36.87
C GLU A 258 12.33 -5.65 36.21
N ALA A 259 12.49 -4.89 35.11
CA ALA A 259 13.79 -4.72 34.47
C ALA A 259 14.76 -3.84 35.27
N ALA A 260 14.25 -2.92 36.09
CA ALA A 260 15.05 -2.01 36.91
C ALA A 260 15.51 -2.62 38.24
N ASP A 261 14.81 -3.65 38.75
CA ASP A 261 15.18 -4.40 39.96
C ASP A 261 15.37 -5.90 39.65
N PRO A 262 16.44 -6.28 38.92
CA PRO A 262 16.68 -7.67 38.57
C PRO A 262 16.99 -8.50 39.83
N PRO A 263 16.46 -9.73 39.98
CA PRO A 263 16.73 -10.57 41.13
C PRO A 263 18.24 -10.75 41.34
N SER A 264 18.68 -10.62 42.60
CA SER A 264 20.09 -10.62 42.98
C SER A 264 20.78 -11.96 42.70
N ALA A 265 21.42 -12.09 41.54
CA ALA A 265 22.73 -12.72 41.30
C ALA A 265 22.91 -13.05 39.79
N PRO A 266 23.82 -12.37 39.08
CA PRO A 266 24.28 -12.89 37.79
C PRO A 266 25.21 -14.08 38.03
N GLY A 267 24.97 -15.19 37.34
CA GLY A 267 25.93 -16.29 37.25
C GLY A 267 27.28 -15.83 36.67
N PRO A 268 28.36 -16.60 36.84
CA PRO A 268 29.73 -16.13 36.63
C PRO A 268 30.10 -15.84 35.15
N HIS A 269 29.27 -16.21 34.17
CA HIS A 269 29.63 -16.15 32.75
C HIS A 269 28.92 -15.01 31.97
N PRO A 270 29.64 -14.25 31.12
CA PRO A 270 29.06 -13.20 30.27
C PRO A 270 28.01 -13.72 29.26
N GLU A 271 28.11 -14.97 28.82
CA GLU A 271 27.21 -15.59 27.85
C GLU A 271 25.79 -15.79 28.40
N ASP A 272 25.66 -16.01 29.72
CA ASP A 272 24.38 -16.09 30.43
C ASP A 272 23.61 -14.76 30.45
N ARG A 273 24.30 -13.62 30.22
CA ARG A 273 23.66 -12.29 30.17
C ARG A 273 22.96 -12.02 28.84
N LEU A 274 23.53 -12.45 27.71
CA LEU A 274 22.88 -12.30 26.40
C LEU A 274 21.69 -13.24 26.25
N ALA A 275 21.78 -14.47 26.78
CA ALA A 275 20.70 -15.47 26.75
C ALA A 275 19.48 -15.12 27.62
N ARG A 276 19.59 -14.10 28.49
CA ARG A 276 18.57 -13.71 29.47
C ARG A 276 17.97 -12.33 29.26
N THR A 277 18.29 -11.65 28.16
CA THR A 277 17.60 -10.39 27.83
C THR A 277 16.13 -10.71 27.54
N PRO A 278 15.16 -10.20 28.31
CA PRO A 278 13.77 -10.51 28.08
C PRO A 278 13.35 -9.99 26.70
N VAL A 279 12.71 -10.86 25.93
CA VAL A 279 12.13 -10.47 24.64
C VAL A 279 10.96 -9.54 24.94
N ARG A 280 11.02 -8.32 24.44
CA ARG A 280 9.92 -7.36 24.52
C ARG A 280 9.18 -7.36 23.19
N HIS A 281 7.85 -7.39 23.28
CA HIS A 281 6.99 -7.44 22.11
C HIS A 281 6.35 -6.07 21.87
N GLN A 282 6.28 -5.67 20.60
CA GLN A 282 5.43 -4.56 20.18
C GLN A 282 4.10 -5.12 19.69
N VAL A 283 2.99 -4.55 20.15
CA VAL A 283 1.64 -4.98 19.78
C VAL A 283 0.89 -3.84 19.10
N ARG A 284 0.10 -4.16 18.07
CA ARG A 284 -0.86 -3.24 17.46
C ARG A 284 -2.23 -3.90 17.40
N LEU A 285 -3.23 -3.21 17.96
CA LEU A 285 -4.64 -3.53 17.76
C LEU A 285 -5.27 -2.49 16.85
N GLY A 286 -5.92 -2.93 15.78
CA GLY A 286 -6.63 -2.05 14.85
C GLY A 286 -8.06 -2.51 14.64
N LEU A 287 -8.99 -1.55 14.57
CA LEU A 287 -10.37 -1.78 14.15
C LEU A 287 -10.59 -1.07 12.81
N TYR A 288 -10.88 -1.86 11.77
CA TYR A 288 -11.07 -1.35 10.41
C TYR A 288 -12.45 -1.71 9.91
N THR A 289 -13.10 -0.77 9.22
CA THR A 289 -14.32 -1.03 8.47
C THR A 289 -14.13 -0.60 7.02
N HIS A 290 -14.68 -1.37 6.09
CA HIS A 290 -14.61 -1.07 4.69
C HIS A 290 -15.91 -1.51 4.01
N THR A 291 -16.53 -0.60 3.28
CA THR A 291 -17.82 -0.81 2.62
C THR A 291 -17.68 -0.58 1.13
N ARG A 292 -18.26 -1.46 0.30
CA ARG A 292 -18.38 -1.25 -1.15
C ARG A 292 -19.85 -1.13 -1.52
N PRO A 293 -20.22 -0.26 -2.47
CA PRO A 293 -21.53 -0.29 -3.07
C PRO A 293 -21.78 -1.68 -3.68
N GLN A 294 -22.94 -2.26 -3.40
CA GLN A 294 -23.41 -3.49 -4.04
C GLN A 294 -24.60 -3.12 -4.91
N HIS A 295 -24.46 -3.27 -6.23
CA HIS A 295 -25.61 -3.15 -7.13
C HIS A 295 -26.40 -4.45 -7.05
N LEU A 296 -27.62 -4.38 -6.50
CA LEU A 296 -28.53 -5.51 -6.51
C LEU A 296 -29.00 -5.75 -7.95
N PRO A 297 -29.11 -7.02 -8.39
CA PRO A 297 -29.76 -7.31 -9.67
C PRO A 297 -31.18 -6.75 -9.66
N ALA A 298 -31.60 -6.17 -10.79
CA ALA A 298 -32.96 -5.66 -10.94
C ALA A 298 -33.96 -6.77 -10.60
N ALA A 299 -35.00 -6.44 -9.83
CA ALA A 299 -36.07 -7.39 -9.54
C ALA A 299 -36.62 -7.92 -10.87
N PRO A 300 -36.89 -9.24 -11.00
CA PRO A 300 -37.52 -9.77 -12.19
C PRO A 300 -38.83 -9.01 -12.44
N ALA A 301 -39.07 -8.65 -13.70
CA ALA A 301 -40.30 -7.95 -14.08
C ALA A 301 -41.51 -8.74 -13.56
N PRO A 302 -42.55 -8.07 -13.03
CA PRO A 302 -43.74 -8.75 -12.56
C PRO A 302 -44.28 -9.61 -13.70
N ALA A 303 -44.57 -10.88 -13.41
CA ALA A 303 -45.15 -11.80 -14.38
C ALA A 303 -46.42 -11.15 -14.96
N ALA A 304 -46.55 -11.17 -16.29
CA ALA A 304 -47.73 -10.67 -16.96
C ALA A 304 -48.97 -11.34 -16.34
N PRO A 305 -50.05 -10.58 -16.07
CA PRO A 305 -51.27 -11.17 -15.56
C PRO A 305 -51.76 -12.26 -16.52
N PRO A 306 -52.33 -13.37 -16.01
CA PRO A 306 -52.84 -14.43 -16.87
C PRO A 306 -53.88 -13.83 -17.83
N GLU A 307 -53.75 -14.11 -19.13
CA GLU A 307 -54.74 -13.75 -20.14
C GLU A 307 -56.10 -14.30 -19.69
N SER A 308 -57.08 -13.42 -19.55
CA SER A 308 -58.47 -13.81 -19.34
C SER A 308 -58.92 -14.64 -20.54
N SER A 309 -59.18 -15.91 -20.32
CA SER A 309 -59.90 -16.76 -21.28
C SER A 309 -61.32 -16.22 -21.42
N ASP A 310 -61.55 -15.35 -22.39
CA ASP A 310 -62.90 -15.03 -22.87
C ASP A 310 -63.40 -16.24 -23.66
N ASP A 311 -64.06 -17.13 -22.95
CA ASP A 311 -64.91 -18.19 -23.50
C ASP A 311 -66.17 -17.50 -24.06
N THR A 312 -66.13 -17.12 -25.34
CA THR A 312 -67.32 -16.71 -26.08
C THR A 312 -67.75 -17.88 -26.96
N ASP A 313 -68.37 -18.88 -26.33
CA ASP A 313 -69.07 -19.93 -27.06
C ASP A 313 -70.50 -19.47 -27.38
N ALA A 314 -70.70 -19.08 -28.63
CA ALA A 314 -72.00 -18.74 -29.19
C ALA A 314 -72.59 -19.98 -29.88
N ALA A 315 -73.69 -20.47 -29.30
CA ALA A 315 -74.75 -21.29 -29.88
C ALA A 315 -74.60 -21.74 -31.35
N SER A 316 -74.50 -23.06 -31.57
CA SER A 316 -75.41 -23.90 -32.38
C SER A 316 -75.01 -25.37 -32.34
#